data_AF-A0A7J2LUL7-F1
#
_entry.id   AF-A0A7J2LUL7-F1
#
_cell.length_a   1.000
_cell.length_b   1.000
_cell.length_c   1.000
_cell.angle_alpha   90.00
_cell.angle_beta   90.00
_cell.angle_gamma   90.00
#
_symmetry.space_group_name_H-M   'P 1'
#
loop_
_entity.id
_entity.type
_entity.pdbx_description
1 polymer ?
#
loop_
_entity_poly.entity_id
_entity_poly.type
_entity_poly.pdbx_seq_one_letter_code
_entity_poly.pdbx_strand_id
1 'polypeptide(L)'
;MVLVMIVLKIGGDIYKRGMNDSLLDDIGEIFPREGMVIVHGGGDEVTEIAERLGKKQIFITSPSGIRSRYTDRETVEIYLMV
;
A
#
# COMPACT_ATOMS: atom_id res chain seq x y z
N MET A 1 5.20 24.57 21.45
CA MET A 1 5.67 23.45 20.63
C MET A 1 4.87 23.43 19.35
N VAL A 2 5.51 23.36 18.19
CA VAL A 2 4.80 23.18 16.92
C VAL A 2 4.58 21.69 16.76
N LEU A 3 3.33 21.27 16.61
CA LEU A 3 2.99 19.88 16.31
C LEU A 3 3.52 19.57 14.90
N VAL A 4 4.37 18.56 14.77
CA VAL A 4 4.83 18.07 13.47
C VAL A 4 3.80 17.08 12.94
N MET A 5 3.49 17.19 11.64
CA MET A 5 2.69 16.20 10.92
C MET A 5 3.62 15.27 10.15
N ILE A 6 3.60 13.99 10.48
CA ILE A 6 4.39 12.95 9.85
C ILE A 6 3.52 12.17 8.85
N VAL A 7 3.99 12.01 7.61
CA VAL A 7 3.36 11.13 6.62
C VAL A 7 4.23 9.90 6.42
N LEU A 8 3.79 8.75 6.93
CA LEU A 8 4.51 7.49 6.85
C LEU A 8 3.97 6.63 5.70
N LYS A 9 4.77 6.42 4.64
CA LYS A 9 4.44 5.50 3.54
C LYS A 9 5.05 4.13 3.73
N ILE A 10 4.21 3.14 3.99
CA ILE A 10 4.59 1.74 4.14
C ILE A 10 4.51 1.04 2.77
N GLY A 11 5.58 0.34 2.38
CA GLY A 11 5.59 -0.49 1.16
C GLY A 11 4.61 -1.68 1.27
N GLY A 12 4.01 -2.10 0.16
CA GLY A 12 3.05 -3.22 0.16
C GLY A 12 3.67 -4.54 0.66
N ASP A 13 4.94 -4.78 0.33
CA ASP A 13 5.66 -5.98 0.77
C ASP A 13 5.88 -6.03 2.29
N ILE A 14 6.02 -4.86 2.92
CA ILE A 14 6.19 -4.76 4.38
C ILE A 14 4.87 -5.13 5.05
N TYR A 15 3.74 -4.65 4.52
CA TYR A 15 2.43 -5.07 4.99
C TYR A 15 2.25 -6.58 4.84
N LYS A 16 2.55 -7.14 3.66
CA LYS A 16 2.40 -8.57 3.37
C LYS A 16 3.24 -9.48 4.28
N ARG A 17 4.47 -9.07 4.63
CA ARG A 17 5.37 -9.84 5.49
C ARG A 17 5.07 -9.69 6.99
N GLY A 18 4.18 -8.76 7.34
CA GLY A 18 3.98 -8.29 8.70
C GLY A 18 4.94 -7.14 9.02
N MET A 19 4.41 -6.09 9.65
CA MET A 19 5.23 -5.02 10.22
C MET A 19 6.10 -5.59 11.33
N ASN A 20 7.37 -5.19 11.37
CA ASN A 20 8.26 -5.62 12.44
C ASN A 20 7.96 -4.89 13.75
N ASP A 21 8.26 -5.54 14.87
CA ASP A 21 7.98 -5.01 16.20
C ASP A 21 8.61 -3.63 16.42
N SER A 22 9.82 -3.40 15.90
CA SER A 22 10.50 -2.10 16.02
C SER A 22 9.75 -0.94 15.36
N LEU A 23 9.12 -1.15 14.19
CA LEU A 23 8.34 -0.10 13.55
C LEU A 23 7.05 0.19 14.33
N LEU A 24 6.44 -0.85 14.90
CA LEU A 24 5.25 -0.71 15.73
C LEU A 24 5.58 0.07 17.02
N ASP A 25 6.74 -0.22 17.63
CA ASP A 25 7.24 0.48 18.80
C ASP A 25 7.49 1.97 18.48
N ASP A 26 8.20 2.27 17.38
CA ASP A 26 8.45 3.65 16.93
C ASP A 26 7.14 4.41 16.69
N ILE A 27 6.16 3.80 16.02
CA ILE A 27 4.84 4.40 15.80
C ILE A 27 4.14 4.66 17.14
N GLY A 28 4.15 3.69 18.05
CA GLY A 28 3.54 3.80 19.37
C GLY A 28 4.17 4.89 20.23
N GLU A 29 5.47 5.12 20.08
CA GLU A 29 6.20 6.19 20.76
C GLU A 29 5.93 7.58 20.18
N ILE A 30 5.78 7.70 18.86
CA ILE A 30 5.67 8.99 18.17
C ILE A 30 4.22 9.49 18.13
N PHE A 31 3.26 8.59 17.87
CA PHE A 31 1.85 8.91 17.68
C PHE A 31 1.19 9.73 18.82
N PRO A 32 1.56 9.56 20.11
CA PRO A 32 1.00 10.38 21.19
C PRO A 32 1.53 11.82 21.23
N ARG A 33 2.67 12.09 20.57
CA ARG A 33 3.40 13.36 20.65
C ARG A 33 3.26 14.19 19.37
N GLU A 34 3.14 13.52 18.23
CA GLU A 34 3.08 14.13 16.90
C GLU A 34 1.87 13.62 16.11
N GLY A 35 1.37 14.42 15.16
CA GLY A 35 0.35 13.97 14.23
C GLY A 35 0.93 12.98 13.22
N MET A 36 0.22 11.89 12.91
CA MET A 36 0.68 10.91 11.93
C MET A 36 -0.42 10.49 10.96
N VAL A 37 -0.08 10.49 9.66
CA VAL A 37 -0.89 9.89 8.58
C VAL A 37 -0.12 8.71 8.02
N ILE A 38 -0.69 7.51 8.15
CA ILE A 38 -0.10 6.29 7.62
C ILE A 38 -0.79 5.96 6.29
N VAL A 39 0.01 5.74 5.25
CA VAL A 39 -0.44 5.29 3.94
C VAL A 39 0.31 4.02 3.56
N HIS A 40 -0.34 3.06 2.91
CA HIS A 40 0.30 1.80 2.50
C HIS A 40 0.13 1.52 1.00
N GLY A 41 0.82 0.50 0.51
CA GLY A 41 0.54 -0.10 -0.79
C GLY A 41 -0.07 -1.48 -0.61
N GLY A 42 -0.44 -2.15 -1.71
CA GLY A 42 -1.00 -3.51 -1.69
C GLY A 42 -0.93 -4.20 -3.05
N GLY A 43 -0.07 -3.73 -3.95
CA GLY A 43 -0.07 -4.17 -5.35
C GLY A 43 0.18 -5.67 -5.53
N ASP A 44 1.08 -6.23 -4.73
CA ASP A 44 1.42 -7.66 -4.79
C ASP A 44 0.28 -8.55 -4.30
N GLU A 45 -0.39 -8.14 -3.23
CA GLU A 45 -1.53 -8.87 -2.68
C GLU A 45 -2.75 -8.79 -3.59
N VAL A 46 -3.03 -7.62 -4.17
CA VAL A 46 -4.05 -7.50 -5.23
C VAL A 46 -3.74 -8.39 -6.41
N THR A 47 -2.46 -8.51 -6.81
CA THR A 47 -2.07 -9.41 -7.89
C THR A 47 -2.37 -10.85 -7.54
N GLU A 48 -1.97 -11.30 -6.36
CA GLU A 48 -2.21 -12.66 -5.88
C GLU A 48 -3.71 -12.98 -5.78
N ILE A 49 -4.50 -12.09 -5.18
CA ILE A 49 -5.94 -12.30 -5.01
C ILE A 49 -6.65 -12.31 -6.37
N ALA A 50 -6.31 -11.39 -7.26
CA ALA A 50 -6.91 -11.36 -8.59
C ALA A 50 -6.59 -12.62 -9.40
N GLU A 51 -5.35 -13.11 -9.35
CA GLU A 51 -4.98 -14.36 -10.02
C GLU A 51 -5.73 -15.57 -9.45
N ARG A 52 -5.92 -15.62 -8.12
CA ARG A 52 -6.74 -16.66 -7.45
C ARG A 52 -8.22 -16.59 -7.85
N LEU A 53 -8.71 -15.40 -8.18
CA LEU A 53 -10.07 -15.18 -8.71
C LEU A 53 -10.16 -15.43 -10.23
N GLY A 54 -9.07 -15.82 -10.89
CA GLY A 54 -9.02 -16.08 -12.33
C GLY A 54 -8.89 -14.82 -13.19
N LYS A 55 -8.66 -13.65 -12.58
CA LYS A 55 -8.50 -12.37 -13.26
C LYS A 55 -7.01 -12.05 -13.49
N LYS A 56 -6.55 -12.32 -14.73
CA LYS A 56 -5.18 -11.99 -15.14
C LYS A 56 -4.92 -10.49 -15.05
N GLN A 57 -3.79 -10.12 -14.45
CA GLN A 57 -3.38 -8.73 -14.29
C GLN A 57 -2.68 -8.17 -15.52
N ILE A 58 -3.05 -6.94 -15.89
CA ILE A 58 -2.52 -6.24 -17.05
C ILE A 58 -1.74 -5.02 -16.57
N PHE A 59 -0.54 -4.84 -17.12
CA PHE A 59 0.28 -3.66 -16.90
C PHE A 59 0.52 -2.96 -18.21
N ILE A 60 0.41 -1.63 -18.20
CA ILE A 60 0.63 -0.75 -19.35
C ILE A 60 1.80 0.18 -19.06
N THR A 61 2.45 0.66 -20.11
CA THR A 61 3.55 1.62 -20.01
C THR A 61 3.17 2.89 -20.78
N SER A 62 3.26 4.05 -20.13
CA SER A 62 3.00 5.34 -20.77
C SER A 62 4.09 5.70 -21.79
N PRO A 63 3.85 6.66 -22.70
CA PRO A 63 4.90 7.19 -23.58
C PRO A 63 6.12 7.75 -22.83
N SER A 64 5.92 8.21 -21.58
CA SER A 64 7.00 8.66 -20.69
C SER A 64 7.75 7.53 -19.97
N GLY A 65 7.40 6.26 -20.23
CA GLY A 65 8.07 5.09 -19.66
C GLY A 65 7.56 4.63 -18.29
N ILE A 66 6.48 5.23 -17.76
CA ILE A 66 5.91 4.84 -16.47
C ILE A 66 5.07 3.58 -16.66
N ARG A 67 5.46 2.50 -15.97
CA ARG A 67 4.68 1.25 -15.91
C ARG A 67 3.65 1.33 -14.79
N SER A 68 2.38 1.05 -15.10
CA SER A 68 1.27 1.03 -14.15
C SER A 68 0.34 -0.15 -14.41
N ARG A 69 -0.51 -0.48 -13.43
CA ARG A 69 -1.58 -1.46 -13.63
C ARG A 69 -2.69 -0.83 -14.46
N TYR A 70 -3.21 -1.56 -15.43
CA TYR A 70 -4.48 -1.23 -16.04
C TYR A 70 -5.61 -1.62 -15.09
N THR A 71 -6.28 -0.62 -14.52
CA THR A 71 -7.27 -0.83 -13.46
C THR A 71 -8.68 -0.63 -14.02
N ASP A 72 -9.24 -1.70 -14.60
CA ASP A 72 -10.65 -1.74 -14.98
C ASP A 72 -11.56 -1.86 -13.74
N ARG A 73 -12.89 -1.84 -13.97
CA ARG A 73 -13.88 -1.89 -12.89
C ARG A 73 -13.69 -3.12 -11.98
N GLU A 74 -13.54 -4.30 -12.58
CA GLU A 74 -13.35 -5.56 -11.85
C GLU A 74 -12.06 -5.53 -11.02
N THR A 75 -10.99 -4.96 -11.58
CA THR A 75 -9.72 -4.79 -10.86
C THR A 75 -9.86 -3.82 -9.69
N VAL A 76 -10.58 -2.70 -9.84
CA VAL A 76 -10.87 -1.78 -8.72
C VAL A 76 -11.69 -2.49 -7.63
N GLU A 77 -12.69 -3.28 -8.01
CA GLU A 77 -13.49 -4.05 -7.04
C GLU A 77 -12.61 -5.04 -6.26
N ILE A 78 -11.63 -5.66 -6.90
CA ILE A 78 -10.62 -6.47 -6.20
C ILE A 78 -9.79 -5.62 -5.25
N TYR A 79 -9.29 -4.45 -5.68
CA TYR A 79 -8.55 -3.53 -4.83
C TYR A 79 -9.29 -3.13 -3.54
N LEU A 80 -10.62 -3.12 -3.53
CA LEU A 80 -11.42 -2.77 -2.35
C LEU A 80 -11.58 -3.94 -1.36
N MET A 81 -11.25 -5.17 -1.76
CA MET A 81 -11.33 -6.36 -0.91
C MET A 81 -10.01 -6.67 -0.18
N VAL A 82 -8.92 -6.00 -0.56
CA VAL A 82 -7.55 -6.25 -0.08
C VAL A 82 -7.09 -5.09 0.81
#